data_AF-A0A136LKJ0-F1
#
_entry.id   AF-A0A136LKJ0-F1
#
_cell.length_a   1.000
_cell.length_b   1.000
_cell.length_c   1.000
_cell.angle_alpha   90.00
_cell.angle_beta   90.00
_cell.angle_gamma   90.00
#
_symmetry.space_group_name_H-M   'P 1'
#
loop_
_entity.id
_entity.type
_entity.pdbx_description
1 polymer ?
#
loop_
_entity_poly.entity_id
_entity_poly.type
_entity_poly.pdbx_seq_one_letter_code
_entity_poly.pdbx_strand_id
1 'polypeptide(L)'
;MLNRLAANTWFAYLTILLLQLKAVNGMWLYRDISIGDTGMYTIYAGEWFNNFSSTIAWSPLYGLYYGFLRNFFTDAYTLNIAHRLILVCVLTLLLLVVLRRLLPANIAWLMAAWWAVTPVVHNTLYEVHLFAVLPTLIGLLFATMKPRGWTRGAVIAVLLIAAVLVRNETFIALIVWSAGCIVWEVKQFFRFPEQRKRIRYYLLAYGVPALIAVSVIGFFYGRSTQKFMSQSNQQTTSPIVYYFYRPPEEYPDLSAELALKHNLNICQIYAYNYQQRFDDWTLSPWTECQDLMQRDFGVDQPSMMQAIRLNPRAMLDYFLWNVRLIPDGLQILLFDATSGSGQPDYIPRNTGSLFAGVMGIVLLLVIASGLVVFWRQRRYWWEVWFRDRAWAWLFFLGVICIMSVVMIMQRPRPSYMMPLFIVMLAFTGSCIYILSEKMRWLKNVLLLQPIFAIALIIFLPPYYTPEYATPHTGVGRPFYTQYTRLIDFRNQLEQIDDMHRFVMRGDPNQLCMFILERECLMPRFGELLAAKPAEISLGEWLAQQHVALFYIDEHLMTNPEITALLENAEATGWEILAEVHGDAAHWALIHYVGGN
;
A
#
# COMPACT_ATOMS: atom_id res chain seq x y z
N MET A 1 7.48 -17.71 -37.44
CA MET A 1 7.07 -18.38 -36.19
C MET A 1 7.04 -17.43 -34.99
N LEU A 2 8.15 -16.79 -34.62
CA LEU A 2 8.24 -15.87 -33.45
C LEU A 2 7.15 -14.78 -33.40
N ASN A 3 6.86 -14.12 -34.53
CA ASN A 3 5.76 -13.14 -34.61
C ASN A 3 4.39 -13.71 -34.24
N ARG A 4 4.09 -14.94 -34.66
CA ARG A 4 2.82 -15.59 -34.32
C ARG A 4 2.77 -15.91 -32.83
N LEU A 5 3.91 -16.29 -32.24
CA LEU A 5 4.02 -16.59 -30.81
C LEU A 5 3.88 -15.32 -29.96
N ALA A 6 4.55 -14.22 -30.33
CA ALA A 6 4.44 -12.94 -29.64
C ALA A 6 3.01 -12.36 -29.70
N ALA A 7 2.32 -12.56 -30.82
CA ALA A 7 0.91 -12.18 -30.96
C ALA A 7 -0.03 -13.10 -30.16
N ASN A 8 0.38 -14.35 -29.88
CA ASN A 8 -0.45 -15.33 -29.21
C ASN A 8 -0.77 -14.89 -27.78
N THR A 9 -2.07 -14.79 -27.50
CA THR A 9 -2.63 -14.34 -26.24
C THR A 9 -2.27 -15.29 -25.08
N TRP A 10 -2.36 -16.61 -25.30
CA TRP A 10 -2.02 -17.62 -24.29
C TRP A 10 -0.53 -17.58 -23.93
N PHE A 11 0.34 -17.49 -24.94
CA PHE A 11 1.77 -17.37 -24.69
C PHE A 11 2.09 -16.16 -23.81
N ALA A 12 1.53 -14.98 -24.14
CA ALA A 12 1.78 -13.76 -23.40
C ALA A 12 1.29 -13.83 -21.94
N TYR A 13 0.07 -14.32 -21.69
CA TYR A 13 -0.48 -14.42 -20.33
C TYR A 13 0.21 -15.51 -19.50
N LEU A 14 0.51 -16.67 -20.10
CA LEU A 14 1.21 -17.74 -19.39
C LEU A 14 2.62 -17.30 -19.00
N THR A 15 3.38 -16.71 -19.94
CA THR A 15 4.75 -16.29 -19.65
C THR A 15 4.82 -15.13 -18.67
N ILE A 16 3.90 -14.16 -18.71
CA ILE A 16 3.91 -13.09 -17.71
C ILE A 16 3.54 -13.61 -16.32
N LEU A 17 2.61 -14.57 -16.23
CA LEU A 17 2.25 -15.20 -14.96
C LEU A 17 3.42 -16.01 -14.40
N LEU A 18 4.08 -16.82 -15.22
CA LEU A 18 5.26 -17.57 -14.82
C LEU A 18 6.41 -16.64 -14.38
N LEU A 19 6.60 -15.52 -15.07
CA LEU A 19 7.59 -14.51 -14.69
C LEU A 19 7.24 -13.88 -13.33
N GLN A 20 5.98 -13.51 -13.11
CA GLN A 20 5.53 -12.97 -11.82
C GLN A 20 5.75 -13.98 -10.70
N LEU A 21 5.35 -15.24 -10.90
CA LEU A 21 5.55 -16.32 -9.94
C LEU A 21 7.03 -16.58 -9.67
N LYS A 22 7.88 -16.48 -10.69
CA LYS A 22 9.34 -16.58 -10.53
C LYS A 22 9.91 -15.44 -9.70
N ALA A 23 9.50 -14.19 -9.97
CA ALA A 23 9.96 -13.02 -9.22
C ALA A 23 9.60 -13.11 -7.73
N VAL A 24 8.39 -13.60 -7.41
CA VAL A 24 7.91 -13.76 -6.03
C VAL A 24 8.19 -15.14 -5.44
N ASN A 25 8.92 -15.99 -6.14
CA ASN A 25 9.29 -17.31 -5.63
C ASN A 25 10.12 -17.14 -4.35
N GLY A 26 9.90 -18.00 -3.36
CA GLY A 26 10.51 -17.87 -2.04
C GLY A 26 9.78 -16.94 -1.06
N MET A 27 8.73 -16.22 -1.48
CA MET A 27 7.96 -15.36 -0.57
C MET A 27 7.44 -16.12 0.66
N TRP A 28 6.96 -17.35 0.48
CA TRP A 28 6.52 -18.24 1.57
C TRP A 28 7.60 -18.64 2.57
N LEU A 29 8.87 -18.56 2.18
CA LEU A 29 10.01 -19.05 2.96
C LEU A 29 10.78 -17.92 3.62
N TYR A 30 10.83 -16.74 3.02
CA TYR A 30 11.72 -15.67 3.46
C TYR A 30 10.99 -14.38 3.83
N ARG A 31 9.75 -14.18 3.39
CA ARG A 31 8.99 -13.00 3.78
C ARG A 31 8.43 -13.18 5.19
N ASP A 32 8.61 -12.16 6.02
CA ASP A 32 7.97 -12.08 7.32
C ASP A 32 6.53 -11.55 7.22
N ILE A 33 5.75 -11.62 8.29
CA ILE A 33 4.44 -10.97 8.37
C ILE A 33 4.67 -9.44 8.28
N SER A 34 3.97 -8.78 7.36
CA SER A 34 4.00 -7.32 7.28
C SER A 34 3.30 -6.73 8.51
N ILE A 35 3.97 -5.81 9.22
CA ILE A 35 3.41 -5.05 10.35
C ILE A 35 2.87 -3.67 9.90
N GLY A 36 2.19 -2.96 10.78
CA GLY A 36 1.62 -1.64 10.56
C GLY A 36 0.15 -1.72 10.17
N ASP A 37 -0.23 -1.08 9.06
CA ASP A 37 -1.61 -1.09 8.54
C ASP A 37 -2.13 -2.52 8.33
N THR A 38 -1.24 -3.46 7.99
CA THR A 38 -1.61 -4.84 7.70
C THR A 38 -2.25 -5.53 8.92
N GLY A 39 -1.75 -5.28 10.14
CA GLY A 39 -2.37 -5.79 11.37
C GLY A 39 -3.79 -5.26 11.54
N MET A 40 -4.01 -3.95 11.32
CA MET A 40 -5.33 -3.33 11.36
C MET A 40 -6.28 -3.92 10.30
N TYR A 41 -5.76 -4.19 9.10
CA TYR A 41 -6.57 -4.83 8.05
C TYR A 41 -6.91 -6.29 8.36
N THR A 42 -6.14 -6.99 9.19
CA THR A 42 -6.51 -8.31 9.71
C THR A 42 -7.74 -8.21 10.62
N ILE A 43 -7.79 -7.21 11.50
CA ILE A 43 -8.98 -6.93 12.32
C ILE A 43 -10.18 -6.63 11.42
N TYR A 44 -10.04 -5.70 10.47
CA TYR A 44 -11.15 -5.32 9.59
C TYR A 44 -11.62 -6.49 8.71
N ALA A 45 -10.71 -7.38 8.32
CA ALA A 45 -11.04 -8.61 7.61
C ALA A 45 -11.81 -9.60 8.52
N GLY A 46 -11.42 -9.70 9.80
CA GLY A 46 -12.12 -10.48 10.82
C GLY A 46 -13.54 -9.97 11.07
N GLU A 47 -13.69 -8.66 11.25
CA GLU A 47 -14.98 -7.97 11.39
C GLU A 47 -15.90 -8.21 10.18
N TRP A 48 -15.37 -8.10 8.97
CA TRP A 48 -16.12 -8.43 7.76
C TRP A 48 -16.54 -9.90 7.72
N PHE A 49 -15.63 -10.82 8.05
CA PHE A 49 -15.88 -12.26 7.99
C PHE A 49 -16.90 -12.74 9.04
N ASN A 50 -16.78 -12.25 10.28
CA ASN A 50 -17.62 -12.67 11.40
C ASN A 50 -18.96 -11.91 11.46
N ASN A 51 -18.92 -10.59 11.25
CA ASN A 51 -20.06 -9.70 11.52
C ASN A 51 -20.62 -9.05 10.25
N PHE A 52 -19.95 -9.22 9.11
CA PHE A 52 -20.29 -8.52 7.86
C PHE A 52 -20.34 -7.00 8.04
N SER A 53 -19.45 -6.49 8.91
CA SER A 53 -19.24 -5.08 9.26
C SER A 53 -18.05 -4.50 8.50
N SER A 54 -17.99 -3.17 8.36
CA SER A 54 -16.88 -2.50 7.66
C SER A 54 -16.48 -1.15 8.26
N THR A 55 -15.26 -0.70 8.00
CA THR A 55 -14.75 0.62 8.41
C THR A 55 -14.65 1.52 7.19
N ILE A 56 -15.66 2.36 6.95
CA ILE A 56 -15.75 3.13 5.70
C ILE A 56 -14.61 4.14 5.54
N ALA A 57 -14.06 4.66 6.64
CA ALA A 57 -12.91 5.58 6.59
C ALA A 57 -11.59 4.92 6.14
N TRP A 58 -11.49 3.59 6.21
CA TRP A 58 -10.22 2.85 6.12
C TRP A 58 -10.17 1.84 4.97
N SER A 59 -10.52 2.27 3.75
CA SER A 59 -10.47 1.44 2.52
C SER A 59 -11.26 0.13 2.64
N PRO A 60 -12.58 0.19 2.87
CA PRO A 60 -13.42 -0.97 3.17
C PRO A 60 -13.41 -2.05 2.08
N LEU A 61 -13.14 -1.70 0.81
CA LEU A 61 -12.99 -2.70 -0.25
C LEU A 61 -11.76 -3.60 -0.07
N TYR A 62 -10.70 -3.08 0.53
CA TYR A 62 -9.52 -3.89 0.85
C TYR A 62 -9.83 -4.84 2.02
N GLY A 63 -10.53 -4.34 3.05
CA GLY A 63 -11.04 -5.18 4.15
C GLY A 63 -11.96 -6.30 3.66
N LEU A 64 -12.90 -6.01 2.73
CA LEU A 64 -13.73 -7.02 2.06
C LEU A 64 -12.87 -8.08 1.35
N TYR A 65 -11.92 -7.65 0.53
CA TYR A 65 -11.06 -8.56 -0.23
C TYR A 65 -10.28 -9.49 0.71
N TYR A 66 -9.72 -8.93 1.77
CA TYR A 66 -8.93 -9.68 2.74
C TYR A 66 -9.82 -10.63 3.58
N GLY A 67 -10.97 -10.14 4.04
CA GLY A 67 -11.98 -10.93 4.75
C GLY A 67 -12.59 -12.05 3.92
N PHE A 68 -12.79 -11.85 2.61
CA PHE A 68 -13.25 -12.91 1.71
C PHE A 68 -12.26 -14.08 1.67
N LEU A 69 -10.95 -13.82 1.68
CA LEU A 69 -9.94 -14.87 1.66
C LEU A 69 -9.89 -15.71 2.94
N ARG A 70 -10.46 -15.23 4.06
CA ARG A 70 -10.61 -16.02 5.29
C ARG A 70 -11.48 -17.26 5.12
N ASN A 71 -12.36 -17.29 4.11
CA ASN A 71 -13.11 -18.50 3.76
C ASN A 71 -12.22 -19.66 3.30
N PHE A 72 -10.97 -19.38 2.92
CA PHE A 72 -10.02 -20.37 2.39
C PHE A 72 -8.81 -20.57 3.30
N PHE A 73 -8.45 -19.58 4.12
CA PHE A 73 -7.27 -19.60 4.97
C PHE A 73 -7.63 -19.15 6.39
N THR A 74 -7.43 -20.04 7.35
CA THR A 74 -7.66 -19.78 8.78
C THR A 74 -6.44 -19.16 9.46
N ASP A 75 -5.25 -19.58 9.04
CA ASP A 75 -3.97 -19.08 9.56
C ASP A 75 -3.64 -17.69 9.03
N ALA A 76 -3.35 -16.74 9.92
CA ALA A 76 -3.14 -15.34 9.58
C ALA A 76 -1.90 -15.14 8.69
N TYR A 77 -0.81 -15.89 8.92
CA TYR A 77 0.38 -15.85 8.07
C TYR A 77 0.07 -16.33 6.66
N THR A 78 -0.56 -17.50 6.52
CA THR A 78 -0.92 -18.08 5.23
C THR A 78 -1.84 -17.16 4.45
N LEU A 79 -2.84 -16.60 5.13
CA LEU A 79 -3.74 -15.59 4.60
C LEU A 79 -2.98 -14.32 4.15
N ASN A 80 -1.99 -13.88 4.92
CA ASN A 80 -1.14 -12.72 4.58
C ASN A 80 -0.31 -12.96 3.30
N ILE A 81 0.34 -14.12 3.18
CA ILE A 81 1.14 -14.41 1.99
C ILE A 81 0.24 -14.69 0.77
N ALA A 82 -0.86 -15.42 0.96
CA ALA A 82 -1.80 -15.78 -0.13
C ALA A 82 -2.45 -14.54 -0.76
N HIS A 83 -2.98 -13.60 0.05
CA HIS A 83 -3.61 -12.41 -0.51
C HIS A 83 -2.60 -11.59 -1.33
N ARG A 84 -1.37 -11.42 -0.83
CA ARG A 84 -0.34 -10.67 -1.55
C ARG A 84 -0.01 -11.34 -2.89
N LEU A 85 0.18 -12.65 -2.92
CA LEU A 85 0.47 -13.41 -4.14
C LEU A 85 -0.66 -13.33 -5.17
N ILE A 86 -1.91 -13.45 -4.72
CA ILE A 86 -3.08 -13.29 -5.59
C ILE A 86 -3.10 -11.88 -6.17
N LEU A 87 -2.92 -10.86 -5.33
CA LEU A 87 -2.97 -9.47 -5.72
C LEU A 87 -1.91 -9.11 -6.77
N VAL A 88 -0.64 -9.46 -6.54
CA VAL A 88 0.43 -9.17 -7.52
C VAL A 88 0.20 -9.89 -8.85
N CYS A 89 -0.26 -11.15 -8.82
CA CYS A 89 -0.57 -11.91 -10.04
C CYS A 89 -1.74 -11.29 -10.82
N VAL A 90 -2.83 -10.95 -10.13
CA VAL A 90 -4.02 -10.32 -10.75
C VAL A 90 -3.66 -8.96 -11.35
N LEU A 91 -2.91 -8.12 -10.63
CA LEU A 91 -2.50 -6.81 -11.11
C LEU A 91 -1.60 -6.92 -12.35
N THR A 92 -0.61 -7.81 -12.34
CA THR A 92 0.29 -8.01 -13.48
C THR A 92 -0.46 -8.51 -14.72
N LEU A 93 -1.40 -9.46 -14.55
CA LEU A 93 -2.24 -9.94 -15.65
C LEU A 93 -3.15 -8.84 -16.19
N LEU A 94 -3.83 -8.11 -15.31
CA LEU A 94 -4.74 -7.04 -15.69
C LEU A 94 -3.99 -5.88 -16.37
N LEU A 95 -2.79 -5.55 -15.90
CA LEU A 95 -1.90 -4.60 -16.55
C LEU A 95 -1.57 -5.06 -17.97
N LEU A 96 -1.20 -6.33 -18.18
CA LEU A 96 -0.96 -6.84 -19.53
C LEU A 96 -2.20 -6.74 -20.42
N VAL A 97 -3.41 -7.02 -19.89
CA VAL A 97 -4.67 -6.85 -20.65
C VAL A 97 -4.81 -5.41 -21.14
N VAL A 98 -4.60 -4.44 -20.24
CA VAL A 98 -4.67 -3.01 -20.56
C VAL A 98 -3.59 -2.62 -21.57
N LEU A 99 -2.34 -3.00 -21.34
CA LEU A 99 -1.22 -2.65 -22.21
C LEU A 99 -1.39 -3.26 -23.60
N ARG A 100 -1.92 -4.47 -23.76
CA ARG A 100 -2.22 -5.07 -25.08
C ARG A 100 -3.28 -4.32 -25.88
N ARG A 101 -4.12 -3.52 -25.23
CA ARG A 101 -5.08 -2.63 -25.91
C ARG A 101 -4.43 -1.30 -26.30
N LEU A 102 -3.44 -0.86 -25.54
CA LEU A 102 -2.73 0.40 -25.75
C LEU A 102 -1.52 0.28 -26.66
N LEU A 103 -0.87 -0.89 -26.72
CA LEU A 103 0.45 -1.14 -27.30
C LEU A 103 0.45 -2.40 -28.19
N PRO A 104 1.40 -2.52 -29.13
CA PRO A 104 1.63 -3.78 -29.84
C PRO A 104 1.96 -4.92 -28.85
N ALA A 105 1.56 -6.15 -29.18
CA ALA A 105 1.59 -7.28 -28.25
C ALA A 105 2.98 -7.55 -27.61
N ASN A 106 4.04 -7.45 -28.40
CA ASN A 106 5.43 -7.62 -27.93
C ASN A 106 5.87 -6.51 -26.97
N ILE A 107 5.56 -5.25 -27.28
CA ILE A 107 5.89 -4.12 -26.41
C ILE A 107 5.04 -4.15 -25.13
N ALA A 108 3.75 -4.48 -25.25
CA ALA A 108 2.85 -4.65 -24.11
C ALA A 108 3.40 -5.69 -23.12
N TRP A 109 3.89 -6.83 -23.64
CA TRP A 109 4.52 -7.86 -22.81
C TRP A 109 5.80 -7.34 -22.15
N LEU A 110 6.67 -6.64 -22.88
CA LEU A 110 7.91 -6.08 -22.30
C LEU A 110 7.63 -5.08 -21.16
N MET A 111 6.62 -4.22 -21.33
CA MET A 111 6.22 -3.27 -20.30
C MET A 111 5.59 -3.97 -19.09
N ALA A 112 4.79 -5.02 -19.31
CA ALA A 112 4.26 -5.84 -18.22
C ALA A 112 5.37 -6.64 -17.51
N ALA A 113 6.38 -7.12 -18.25
CA ALA A 113 7.54 -7.81 -17.69
C ALA A 113 8.37 -6.86 -16.82
N TRP A 114 8.57 -5.61 -17.27
CA TRP A 114 9.20 -4.57 -16.44
C TRP A 114 8.44 -4.38 -15.13
N TRP A 115 7.12 -4.23 -15.16
CA TRP A 115 6.30 -4.21 -13.94
C TRP A 115 6.54 -5.46 -13.06
N ALA A 116 6.46 -6.67 -13.63
CA ALA A 116 6.54 -7.91 -12.88
C ALA A 116 7.89 -8.12 -12.15
N VAL A 117 8.99 -7.66 -12.74
CA VAL A 117 10.34 -7.82 -12.17
C VAL A 117 10.77 -6.66 -11.28
N THR A 118 10.02 -5.56 -11.24
CA THR A 118 10.40 -4.40 -10.41
C THR A 118 10.02 -4.68 -8.97
N PRO A 119 10.99 -4.74 -8.03
CA PRO A 119 10.71 -5.14 -6.66
C PRO A 119 9.64 -4.35 -5.94
N VAL A 120 9.52 -3.06 -6.25
CA VAL A 120 8.51 -2.18 -5.66
C VAL A 120 7.09 -2.75 -5.78
N VAL A 121 6.77 -3.52 -6.85
CA VAL A 121 5.45 -4.09 -7.09
C VAL A 121 5.10 -5.20 -6.10
N HIS A 122 6.08 -6.02 -5.71
CA HIS A 122 5.87 -7.16 -4.83
C HIS A 122 6.55 -7.02 -3.47
N ASN A 123 7.27 -5.92 -3.22
CA ASN A 123 7.85 -5.52 -1.94
C ASN A 123 7.42 -4.11 -1.53
N THR A 124 6.13 -3.82 -1.65
CA THR A 124 5.51 -2.66 -1.01
C THR A 124 5.49 -2.85 0.51
N LEU A 125 5.59 -1.76 1.27
CA LEU A 125 5.41 -1.81 2.73
C LEU A 125 3.94 -2.08 3.10
N TYR A 126 3.03 -1.33 2.46
CA TYR A 126 1.60 -1.40 2.73
C TYR A 126 0.87 -1.99 1.52
N GLU A 127 0.26 -3.15 1.73
CA GLU A 127 -0.47 -3.91 0.70
C GLU A 127 -1.70 -3.16 0.19
N VAL A 128 -2.36 -2.36 1.04
CA VAL A 128 -3.52 -1.56 0.67
C VAL A 128 -3.23 -0.59 -0.49
N HIS A 129 -2.00 -0.07 -0.58
CA HIS A 129 -1.63 0.81 -1.68
C HIS A 129 -1.50 0.07 -3.01
N LEU A 130 -1.00 -1.18 -2.96
CA LEU A 130 -0.96 -2.05 -4.12
C LEU A 130 -2.39 -2.41 -4.54
N PHE A 131 -3.28 -2.71 -3.58
CA PHE A 131 -4.70 -2.97 -3.85
C PHE A 131 -5.39 -1.77 -4.52
N ALA A 132 -5.06 -0.55 -4.11
CA ALA A 132 -5.62 0.67 -4.69
C ALA A 132 -5.31 0.86 -6.19
N VAL A 133 -4.36 0.11 -6.75
CA VAL A 133 -4.09 0.06 -8.19
C VAL A 133 -5.19 -0.68 -8.95
N LEU A 134 -5.86 -1.65 -8.31
CA LEU A 134 -6.85 -2.51 -8.96
C LEU A 134 -8.03 -1.72 -9.56
N PRO A 135 -8.71 -0.81 -8.83
CA PRO A 135 -9.75 0.03 -9.42
C PRO A 135 -9.23 0.92 -10.56
N THR A 136 -8.00 1.40 -10.44
CA THR A 136 -7.37 2.21 -11.50
C THR A 136 -7.23 1.41 -12.80
N LEU A 137 -6.74 0.17 -12.72
CA LEU A 137 -6.62 -0.73 -13.87
C LEU A 137 -7.98 -1.15 -14.43
N ILE A 138 -8.99 -1.39 -13.59
CA ILE A 138 -10.36 -1.69 -14.03
C ILE A 138 -10.96 -0.48 -14.78
N GLY A 139 -10.82 0.72 -14.22
CA GLY A 139 -11.26 1.96 -14.87
C GLY A 139 -10.56 2.16 -16.22
N LEU A 140 -9.24 1.96 -16.25
CA LEU A 140 -8.45 2.04 -17.48
C LEU A 140 -8.84 0.97 -18.51
N LEU A 141 -9.16 -0.25 -18.08
CA LEU A 141 -9.69 -1.29 -18.95
C LEU A 141 -10.97 -0.82 -19.64
N PHE A 142 -11.94 -0.26 -18.91
CA PHE A 142 -13.13 0.32 -19.51
C PHE A 142 -12.82 1.52 -20.42
N ALA A 143 -11.87 2.38 -20.04
CA ALA A 143 -11.44 3.51 -20.86
C ALA A 143 -10.78 3.09 -22.18
N THR A 144 -10.18 1.90 -22.23
CA THR A 144 -9.59 1.31 -23.45
C THR A 144 -10.60 0.52 -24.30
N MET A 145 -11.85 0.36 -23.84
CA MET A 145 -12.91 -0.24 -24.65
C MET A 145 -13.44 0.75 -25.69
N LYS A 146 -14.22 0.25 -26.67
CA LYS A 146 -14.86 1.11 -27.67
C LYS A 146 -15.63 2.25 -26.98
N PRO A 147 -15.43 3.50 -27.40
CA PRO A 147 -15.95 4.66 -26.68
C PRO A 147 -17.47 4.79 -26.83
N ARG A 148 -18.22 4.21 -25.90
CA ARG A 148 -19.68 4.25 -25.81
C ARG A 148 -20.08 4.99 -24.54
N GLY A 149 -21.31 5.49 -24.47
CA GLY A 149 -21.83 6.13 -23.25
C GLY A 149 -21.66 5.22 -22.03
N TRP A 150 -21.99 3.93 -22.19
CA TRP A 150 -21.91 2.92 -21.13
C TRP A 150 -20.49 2.71 -20.61
N THR A 151 -19.46 2.71 -21.48
CA THR A 151 -18.08 2.53 -21.02
C THR A 151 -17.61 3.78 -20.28
N ARG A 152 -18.01 4.98 -20.71
CA ARG A 152 -17.72 6.23 -19.99
C ARG A 152 -18.41 6.30 -18.63
N GLY A 153 -19.68 5.87 -18.55
CA GLY A 153 -20.42 5.75 -17.30
C GLY A 153 -19.80 4.71 -16.35
N ALA A 154 -19.34 3.56 -16.87
CA ALA A 154 -18.63 2.56 -16.09
C ALA A 154 -17.31 3.10 -15.49
N VAL A 155 -16.53 3.89 -16.23
CA VAL A 155 -15.32 4.54 -15.69
C VAL A 155 -15.67 5.51 -14.56
N ILE A 156 -16.72 6.31 -14.70
CA ILE A 156 -17.23 7.20 -13.63
C ILE A 156 -17.60 6.38 -12.39
N ALA A 157 -18.34 5.28 -12.58
CA ALA A 157 -18.76 4.41 -11.48
C ALA A 157 -17.56 3.83 -10.72
N VAL A 158 -16.55 3.31 -11.45
CA VAL A 158 -15.33 2.76 -10.85
C VAL A 158 -14.53 3.82 -10.11
N LEU A 159 -14.36 5.01 -10.70
CA LEU A 159 -13.63 6.11 -10.06
C LEU A 159 -14.37 6.66 -8.83
N LEU A 160 -15.71 6.68 -8.85
CA LEU A 160 -16.52 7.09 -7.71
C LEU A 160 -16.43 6.06 -6.56
N ILE A 161 -16.57 4.77 -6.87
CA ILE A 161 -16.37 3.69 -5.90
C ILE A 161 -14.95 3.77 -5.31
N ALA A 162 -13.92 3.93 -6.15
CA ALA A 162 -12.54 4.05 -5.71
C ALA A 162 -12.30 5.30 -4.85
N ALA A 163 -12.90 6.43 -5.21
CA ALA A 163 -12.78 7.67 -4.44
C ALA A 163 -13.38 7.56 -3.04
N VAL A 164 -14.46 6.80 -2.86
CA VAL A 164 -15.14 6.69 -1.56
C VAL A 164 -14.65 5.49 -0.74
N LEU A 165 -14.44 4.34 -1.37
CA LEU A 165 -14.20 3.06 -0.68
C LEU A 165 -12.75 2.60 -0.72
N VAL A 166 -11.84 3.35 -1.35
CA VAL A 166 -10.43 2.98 -1.47
C VAL A 166 -9.52 4.16 -1.13
N ARG A 167 -9.53 5.24 -1.94
CA ARG A 167 -8.62 6.38 -1.84
C ARG A 167 -9.27 7.69 -2.32
N ASN A 168 -9.41 8.66 -1.40
CA ASN A 168 -10.11 9.92 -1.62
C ASN A 168 -9.54 10.78 -2.75
N GLU A 169 -8.23 10.74 -2.96
CA GLU A 169 -7.55 11.49 -4.03
C GLU A 169 -7.98 11.05 -5.43
N THR A 170 -8.55 9.84 -5.58
CA THR A 170 -9.12 9.35 -6.86
C THR A 170 -10.23 10.27 -7.38
N PHE A 171 -10.83 11.08 -6.49
CA PHE A 171 -11.79 12.11 -6.84
C PHE A 171 -11.28 13.10 -7.89
N ILE A 172 -9.98 13.40 -7.93
CA ILE A 172 -9.39 14.29 -8.95
C ILE A 172 -9.50 13.66 -10.35
N ALA A 173 -9.20 12.36 -10.51
CA ALA A 173 -9.38 11.69 -11.79
C ALA A 173 -10.86 11.59 -12.17
N LEU A 174 -11.76 11.39 -11.19
CA LEU A 174 -13.21 11.43 -11.43
C LEU A 174 -13.64 12.77 -12.02
N ILE A 175 -13.14 13.89 -11.49
CA ILE A 175 -13.42 15.24 -12.01
C ILE A 175 -12.89 15.39 -13.43
N VAL A 176 -11.60 15.07 -13.67
CA VAL A 176 -10.98 15.21 -15.00
C VAL A 176 -11.70 14.38 -16.05
N TRP A 177 -12.04 13.13 -15.72
CA TRP A 177 -12.78 12.24 -16.60
C TRP A 177 -14.20 12.75 -16.88
N SER A 178 -14.93 13.15 -15.82
CA SER A 178 -16.29 13.66 -15.93
C SER A 178 -16.35 14.94 -16.78
N ALA A 179 -15.40 15.85 -16.59
CA ALA A 179 -15.28 17.06 -17.39
C ALA A 179 -15.06 16.72 -18.88
N GLY A 180 -14.14 15.79 -19.18
CA GLY A 180 -13.92 15.34 -20.55
C GLY A 180 -15.15 14.65 -21.18
N CYS A 181 -15.92 13.88 -20.38
CA CYS A 181 -17.20 13.32 -20.83
C CYS A 181 -18.20 14.43 -21.16
N ILE A 182 -18.40 15.40 -20.27
CA ILE A 182 -19.34 16.52 -20.48
C ILE A 182 -18.97 17.29 -21.75
N VAL A 183 -17.71 17.70 -21.90
CA VAL A 183 -17.23 18.42 -23.08
C VAL A 183 -17.49 17.62 -24.36
N TRP A 184 -17.22 16.32 -24.33
CA TRP A 184 -17.46 15.44 -25.47
C TRP A 184 -18.95 15.34 -25.83
N GLU A 185 -19.83 15.07 -24.86
CA GLU A 185 -21.26 14.91 -25.14
C GLU A 185 -21.90 16.22 -25.59
N VAL A 186 -21.53 17.35 -24.98
CA VAL A 186 -21.99 18.68 -25.41
C VAL A 186 -21.56 18.97 -26.85
N LYS A 187 -20.30 18.67 -27.20
CA LYS A 187 -19.82 18.84 -28.57
C LYS A 187 -20.56 17.95 -29.57
N GLN A 188 -20.84 16.71 -29.20
CA GLN A 188 -21.60 15.78 -30.04
C GLN A 188 -23.07 16.22 -30.21
N PHE A 189 -23.68 16.71 -29.13
CA PHE A 189 -25.04 17.25 -29.11
C PHE A 189 -25.22 18.43 -30.08
N PHE A 190 -24.25 19.36 -30.10
CA PHE A 190 -24.29 20.51 -31.02
C PHE A 190 -23.94 20.13 -32.46
N ARG A 191 -23.06 19.15 -32.67
CA ARG A 191 -22.62 18.76 -34.02
C ARG A 191 -23.64 17.90 -34.76
N PHE A 192 -24.45 17.11 -34.04
CA PHE A 192 -25.39 16.17 -34.64
C PHE A 192 -26.79 16.31 -34.01
N PRO A 193 -27.68 17.16 -34.56
CA PRO A 193 -29.01 17.42 -34.01
C PRO A 193 -29.87 16.16 -33.84
N GLU A 194 -29.66 15.13 -34.65
CA GLU A 194 -30.34 13.83 -34.52
C GLU A 194 -30.04 13.13 -33.19
N GLN A 195 -28.90 13.42 -32.56
CA GLN A 195 -28.56 12.89 -31.23
C GLN A 195 -29.44 13.46 -30.12
N ARG A 196 -30.21 14.55 -30.35
CA ARG A 196 -31.19 15.06 -29.38
C ARG A 196 -32.24 14.00 -29.01
N LYS A 197 -32.60 13.12 -29.95
CA LYS A 197 -33.52 11.99 -29.70
C LYS A 197 -32.90 10.89 -28.81
N ARG A 198 -31.59 10.96 -28.52
CA ARG A 198 -30.83 9.97 -27.72
C ARG A 198 -30.56 10.40 -26.28
N ILE A 199 -31.17 11.47 -25.78
CA ILE A 199 -31.01 11.89 -24.36
C ILE A 199 -31.32 10.74 -23.39
N ARG A 200 -32.38 9.96 -23.65
CA ARG A 200 -32.71 8.77 -22.84
C ARG A 200 -31.57 7.76 -22.78
N TYR A 201 -30.88 7.52 -23.89
CA TYR A 201 -29.73 6.63 -23.92
C TYR A 201 -28.60 7.13 -23.02
N TYR A 202 -28.28 8.43 -23.07
CA TYR A 202 -27.23 9.00 -22.22
C TYR A 202 -27.61 9.00 -20.74
N LEU A 203 -28.87 9.33 -20.42
CA LEU A 203 -29.38 9.22 -19.05
C LEU A 203 -29.22 7.80 -18.50
N LEU A 204 -29.52 6.77 -19.31
CA LEU A 204 -29.31 5.38 -18.89
C LEU A 204 -27.83 5.01 -18.82
N ALA A 205 -27.05 5.39 -19.83
CA ALA A 205 -25.65 4.99 -19.95
C ALA A 205 -24.74 5.57 -18.87
N TYR A 206 -25.07 6.74 -18.31
CA TYR A 206 -24.39 7.33 -17.17
C TYR A 206 -25.13 7.08 -15.85
N GLY A 207 -26.46 7.16 -15.86
CA GLY A 207 -27.30 7.02 -14.66
C GLY A 207 -27.27 5.61 -14.09
N VAL A 208 -27.33 4.55 -14.91
CA VAL A 208 -27.29 3.18 -14.40
C VAL A 208 -25.94 2.85 -13.73
N PRO A 209 -24.77 3.10 -14.34
CA PRO A 209 -23.49 2.91 -13.64
C PRO A 209 -23.35 3.76 -12.37
N ALA A 210 -23.82 5.02 -12.39
CA ALA A 210 -23.79 5.87 -11.21
C ALA A 210 -24.67 5.34 -10.08
N LEU A 211 -25.89 4.87 -10.40
CA LEU A 211 -26.78 4.22 -9.44
C LEU A 211 -26.14 2.95 -8.85
N ILE A 212 -25.48 2.13 -9.67
CA ILE A 212 -24.74 0.95 -9.18
C ILE A 212 -23.64 1.38 -8.20
N ALA A 213 -22.85 2.41 -8.55
CA ALA A 213 -21.81 2.92 -7.66
C ALA A 213 -22.37 3.43 -6.34
N VAL A 214 -23.45 4.22 -6.38
CA VAL A 214 -24.14 4.72 -5.18
C VAL A 214 -24.71 3.57 -4.36
N SER A 215 -25.28 2.53 -4.98
CA SER A 215 -25.77 1.35 -4.27
C SER A 215 -24.65 0.58 -3.58
N VAL A 216 -23.50 0.40 -4.23
CA VAL A 216 -22.32 -0.24 -3.63
C VAL A 216 -21.81 0.59 -2.44
N ILE A 217 -21.67 1.91 -2.61
CA ILE A 217 -21.26 2.81 -1.53
C ILE A 217 -22.26 2.78 -0.38
N GLY A 218 -23.56 2.88 -0.68
CA GLY A 218 -24.64 2.84 0.30
C GLY A 218 -24.70 1.52 1.06
N PHE A 219 -24.37 0.40 0.39
CA PHE A 219 -24.25 -0.90 1.03
C PHE A 219 -23.09 -0.93 2.05
N PHE A 220 -21.90 -0.46 1.68
CA PHE A 220 -20.77 -0.37 2.61
C PHE A 220 -21.04 0.60 3.76
N TYR A 221 -21.64 1.75 3.47
CA TYR A 221 -22.06 2.71 4.50
C TYR A 221 -23.09 2.10 5.46
N GLY A 222 -24.08 1.35 4.94
CA GLY A 222 -25.08 0.66 5.74
C GLY A 222 -24.49 -0.42 6.65
N ARG A 223 -23.39 -1.06 6.21
CA ARG A 223 -22.61 -2.04 6.97
C ARG A 223 -21.48 -1.42 7.80
N SER A 224 -21.32 -0.10 7.77
CA SER A 224 -20.21 0.51 8.49
C SER A 224 -20.53 0.66 9.97
N THR A 225 -19.52 0.36 10.81
CA THR A 225 -19.55 0.70 12.24
C THR A 225 -19.45 2.21 12.48
N GLN A 226 -18.95 2.96 11.48
CA GLN A 226 -18.82 4.41 11.50
C GLN A 226 -19.98 5.05 10.72
N LYS A 227 -20.76 5.94 11.35
CA LYS A 227 -21.91 6.63 10.73
C LYS A 227 -21.86 8.13 11.00
N PHE A 228 -22.46 8.91 10.10
CA PHE A 228 -22.71 10.33 10.36
C PHE A 228 -23.81 10.49 11.41
N MET A 229 -23.60 11.40 12.38
CA MET A 229 -24.49 11.73 13.49
C MET A 229 -24.71 10.59 14.50
N SER A 230 -23.65 9.84 14.79
CA SER A 230 -23.57 9.10 16.06
C SER A 230 -23.46 10.13 17.19
N GLN A 231 -24.49 10.28 18.04
CA GLN A 231 -24.42 11.13 19.24
C GLN A 231 -23.50 10.47 20.27
N SER A 232 -22.18 10.48 20.05
CA SER A 232 -21.21 10.13 21.09
C SER A 232 -21.00 11.35 21.98
N ASN A 233 -21.56 11.29 23.19
CA ASN A 233 -21.68 12.41 24.11
C ASN A 233 -20.42 12.61 24.98
N GLN A 234 -19.21 12.54 24.43
CA GLN A 234 -17.97 12.54 25.22
C GLN A 234 -16.91 13.53 24.74
N GLN A 235 -16.63 14.49 25.62
CA GLN A 235 -15.36 15.22 25.73
C GLN A 235 -14.39 14.35 26.54
N THR A 236 -13.35 13.81 25.92
CA THR A 236 -12.21 13.22 26.67
C THR A 236 -10.88 13.51 26.00
N THR A 237 -9.87 13.56 26.86
CA THR A 237 -8.54 14.15 26.73
C THR A 237 -7.51 13.18 26.14
N SER A 238 -6.66 13.71 25.25
CA SER A 238 -5.47 13.11 24.59
C SER A 238 -5.75 12.15 23.38
N PRO A 239 -5.49 12.60 22.13
CA PRO A 239 -5.95 11.92 20.90
C PRO A 239 -5.05 10.79 20.35
N ILE A 240 -3.85 10.54 20.89
CA ILE A 240 -2.89 9.59 20.25
C ILE A 240 -3.00 8.18 20.81
N VAL A 241 -3.05 8.06 22.14
CA VAL A 241 -3.19 6.76 22.80
C VAL A 241 -4.59 6.19 22.55
N TYR A 242 -5.62 7.04 22.50
CA TYR A 242 -7.01 6.59 22.29
C TYR A 242 -7.30 6.04 20.89
N TYR A 243 -6.44 6.30 19.90
CA TYR A 243 -6.71 5.94 18.51
C TYR A 243 -6.46 4.46 18.18
N PHE A 244 -5.54 3.82 18.90
CA PHE A 244 -5.17 2.41 18.70
C PHE A 244 -5.80 1.46 19.73
N TYR A 245 -6.68 1.97 20.60
CA TYR A 245 -7.16 1.22 21.77
C TYR A 245 -8.62 1.56 22.09
N ARG A 246 -9.51 1.46 21.11
CA ARG A 246 -10.91 1.86 21.30
C ARG A 246 -11.82 0.66 21.54
N PRO A 247 -12.57 0.60 22.67
CA PRO A 247 -13.56 -0.44 22.87
C PRO A 247 -14.69 -0.34 21.83
N PRO A 248 -15.30 -1.48 21.43
CA PRO A 248 -16.31 -1.53 20.35
C PRO A 248 -17.59 -0.69 20.58
N GLU A 249 -17.81 -0.18 21.78
CA GLU A 249 -19.05 0.52 22.17
C GLU A 249 -19.05 2.02 21.84
N GLU A 250 -17.89 2.60 21.47
CA GLU A 250 -17.73 4.04 21.25
C GLU A 250 -17.21 4.38 19.84
N TYR A 251 -17.94 4.06 18.78
CA TYR A 251 -17.53 4.50 17.43
C TYR A 251 -17.75 6.02 17.24
N PRO A 252 -16.70 6.76 16.81
CA PRO A 252 -16.80 8.19 16.62
C PRO A 252 -17.71 8.53 15.43
N ASP A 253 -18.22 9.76 15.44
CA ASP A 253 -18.82 10.33 14.24
C ASP A 253 -17.84 10.25 13.05
N LEU A 254 -18.34 9.80 11.90
CA LEU A 254 -17.51 9.59 10.71
C LEU A 254 -16.77 10.86 10.27
N SER A 255 -17.33 12.06 10.50
CA SER A 255 -16.64 13.30 10.15
C SER A 255 -15.42 13.56 11.05
N ALA A 256 -15.52 13.23 12.34
CA ALA A 256 -14.42 13.32 13.29
C ALA A 256 -13.30 12.33 12.92
N GLU A 257 -13.67 11.10 12.56
CA GLU A 257 -12.73 10.08 12.11
C GLU A 257 -11.96 10.50 10.84
N LEU A 258 -12.69 11.00 9.83
CA LEU A 258 -12.07 11.48 8.59
C LEU A 258 -11.17 12.70 8.83
N ALA A 259 -11.56 13.61 9.73
CA ALA A 259 -10.75 14.75 10.12
C ALA A 259 -9.48 14.30 10.84
N LEU A 260 -9.60 13.37 11.80
CA LEU A 260 -8.48 12.80 12.53
C LEU A 260 -7.49 12.11 11.59
N LYS A 261 -7.98 11.23 10.71
CA LYS A 261 -7.17 10.58 9.67
C LYS A 261 -6.39 11.60 8.84
N HIS A 262 -7.05 12.67 8.40
CA HIS A 262 -6.41 13.70 7.59
C HIS A 262 -5.34 14.46 8.40
N ASN A 263 -5.68 14.92 9.60
CA ASN A 263 -4.79 15.74 10.44
C ASN A 263 -3.58 14.93 10.93
N LEU A 264 -3.80 13.68 11.35
CA LEU A 264 -2.72 12.77 11.73
C LEU A 264 -1.78 12.51 10.55
N ASN A 265 -2.32 12.29 9.35
CA ASN A 265 -1.49 12.14 8.17
C ASN A 265 -0.64 13.39 7.90
N ILE A 266 -1.15 14.62 8.11
CA ILE A 266 -0.34 15.86 7.99
C ILE A 266 0.78 15.90 9.04
N CYS A 267 0.46 15.56 10.28
CA CYS A 267 1.42 15.49 11.39
C CYS A 267 2.58 14.55 11.06
N GLN A 268 2.27 13.32 10.66
CA GLN A 268 3.26 12.29 10.38
C GLN A 268 4.12 12.60 9.16
N ILE A 269 3.52 13.01 8.04
CA ILE A 269 4.27 13.30 6.81
C ILE A 269 5.18 14.52 6.96
N TYR A 270 4.73 15.55 7.70
CA TYR A 270 5.55 16.72 7.96
C TYR A 270 6.72 16.37 8.87
N ALA A 271 6.46 15.66 9.99
CA ALA A 271 7.49 15.27 10.94
C ALA A 271 8.56 14.37 10.32
N TYR A 272 8.13 13.37 9.53
CA TYR A 272 9.08 12.53 8.82
C TYR A 272 9.96 13.35 7.86
N ASN A 273 9.34 14.25 7.07
CA ASN A 273 10.06 15.11 6.12
C ASN A 273 10.99 16.11 6.83
N TYR A 274 10.62 16.57 8.02
CA TYR A 274 11.47 17.40 8.87
C TYR A 274 12.74 16.65 9.29
N GLN A 275 12.63 15.40 9.77
CA GLN A 275 13.79 14.56 10.12
C GLN A 275 14.76 14.31 8.96
N GLN A 276 14.28 14.33 7.72
CA GLN A 276 15.16 14.17 6.57
C GLN A 276 16.01 15.41 6.27
N ARG A 277 15.64 16.55 6.85
CA ARG A 277 16.25 17.86 6.56
C ARG A 277 17.04 18.41 7.75
N PHE A 278 16.66 18.02 8.95
CA PHE A 278 17.20 18.58 10.18
C PHE A 278 17.41 17.47 11.23
N ASP A 279 18.55 17.54 11.90
CA ASP A 279 18.94 16.56 12.93
C ASP A 279 18.52 17.00 14.35
N ASP A 280 17.83 18.13 14.50
CA ASP A 280 17.45 18.71 15.80
C ASP A 280 16.22 18.05 16.44
N TRP A 281 15.48 17.23 15.68
CA TRP A 281 14.28 16.55 16.16
C TRP A 281 14.38 15.03 15.97
N THR A 282 14.55 14.30 17.07
CA THR A 282 14.86 12.86 17.07
C THR A 282 13.70 11.97 17.52
N LEU A 283 12.52 12.54 17.79
CA LEU A 283 11.34 11.79 18.22
C LEU A 283 10.71 10.99 17.07
N SER A 284 9.77 10.11 17.38
CA SER A 284 9.11 9.29 16.37
C SER A 284 8.09 10.10 15.54
N PRO A 285 8.20 10.14 14.20
CA PRO A 285 7.22 10.81 13.35
C PRO A 285 5.86 10.11 13.34
N TRP A 286 5.78 8.87 13.84
CA TRP A 286 4.55 8.06 13.82
C TRP A 286 3.70 8.27 15.06
N THR A 287 4.35 8.46 16.21
CA THR A 287 3.72 8.47 17.53
C THR A 287 3.89 9.80 18.28
N GLU A 288 4.86 10.63 17.90
CA GLU A 288 5.26 11.84 18.63
C GLU A 288 5.33 13.09 17.74
N CYS A 289 4.74 13.05 16.54
CA CYS A 289 4.78 14.17 15.59
C CYS A 289 4.13 15.47 16.13
N GLN A 290 3.30 15.38 17.17
CA GLN A 290 2.54 16.47 17.77
C GLN A 290 3.46 17.49 18.44
N ASP A 291 4.57 17.05 19.03
CA ASP A 291 5.60 17.95 19.59
C ASP A 291 6.07 18.95 18.53
N LEU A 292 6.41 18.42 17.35
CA LEU A 292 6.83 19.23 16.22
C LEU A 292 5.70 20.11 15.66
N MET A 293 4.47 19.59 15.61
CA MET A 293 3.31 20.37 15.17
C MET A 293 3.03 21.56 16.10
N GLN A 294 3.09 21.33 17.41
CA GLN A 294 2.91 22.37 18.41
C GLN A 294 4.02 23.43 18.32
N ARG A 295 5.27 23.00 18.09
CA ARG A 295 6.41 23.91 17.89
C ARG A 295 6.27 24.78 16.64
N ASP A 296 5.93 24.19 15.50
CA ASP A 296 5.99 24.88 14.20
C ASP A 296 4.68 25.59 13.83
N PHE A 297 3.53 25.14 14.36
CA PHE A 297 2.19 25.65 14.04
C PHE A 297 1.37 26.08 15.26
N GLY A 298 1.77 25.75 16.49
CA GLY A 298 1.03 26.11 17.70
C GLY A 298 -0.21 25.25 17.98
N VAL A 299 -0.38 24.14 17.26
CA VAL A 299 -1.47 23.17 17.45
C VAL A 299 -0.95 21.74 17.23
N ASP A 300 -1.42 20.77 18.01
CA ASP A 300 -0.92 19.38 17.96
C ASP A 300 -1.16 18.66 16.63
N GLN A 301 -2.31 18.91 15.98
CA GLN A 301 -2.71 18.21 14.75
C GLN A 301 -3.43 19.16 13.78
N PRO A 302 -2.72 20.10 13.14
CA PRO A 302 -3.33 21.03 12.20
C PRO A 302 -3.87 20.27 10.97
N SER A 303 -5.02 20.70 10.47
CA SER A 303 -5.39 20.35 9.08
C SER A 303 -4.39 20.96 8.10
N MET A 304 -4.31 20.43 6.86
CA MET A 304 -3.41 20.98 5.83
C MET A 304 -3.61 22.50 5.62
N MET A 305 -4.86 22.95 5.60
CA MET A 305 -5.18 24.38 5.44
C MET A 305 -4.84 25.22 6.66
N GLN A 306 -4.97 24.65 7.86
CA GLN A 306 -4.56 25.30 9.08
C GLN A 306 -3.04 25.43 9.15
N ALA A 307 -2.28 24.38 8.82
CA ALA A 307 -0.83 24.39 8.77
C ALA A 307 -0.31 25.47 7.78
N ILE A 308 -0.88 25.54 6.58
CA ILE A 308 -0.54 26.57 5.57
C ILE A 308 -0.81 27.98 6.08
N ARG A 309 -1.90 28.20 6.83
CA ARG A 309 -2.25 29.52 7.36
C ARG A 309 -1.38 29.93 8.54
N LEU A 310 -1.11 29.00 9.45
CA LEU A 310 -0.36 29.25 10.68
C LEU A 310 1.14 29.44 10.40
N ASN A 311 1.71 28.66 9.49
CA ASN A 311 3.11 28.79 9.09
C ASN A 311 3.30 28.47 7.58
N PRO A 312 2.99 29.43 6.69
CA PRO A 312 3.08 29.21 5.24
C PRO A 312 4.50 28.93 4.76
N ARG A 313 5.51 29.46 5.46
CA ARG A 313 6.92 29.25 5.13
C ARG A 313 7.32 27.79 5.37
N ALA A 314 7.02 27.25 6.55
CA ALA A 314 7.30 25.85 6.87
C ALA A 314 6.64 24.88 5.87
N MET A 315 5.37 25.14 5.52
CA MET A 315 4.66 24.32 4.52
C MET A 315 5.22 24.46 3.11
N LEU A 316 5.67 25.66 2.71
CA LEU A 316 6.34 25.86 1.42
C LEU A 316 7.65 25.08 1.37
N ASP A 317 8.47 25.14 2.42
CA ASP A 317 9.73 24.39 2.51
C ASP A 317 9.48 22.88 2.46
N TYR A 318 8.42 22.41 3.13
CA TYR A 318 7.95 21.02 3.04
C TYR A 318 7.55 20.63 1.60
N PHE A 319 6.75 21.44 0.90
CA PHE A 319 6.35 21.15 -0.49
C PHE A 319 7.53 21.19 -1.45
N LEU A 320 8.45 22.14 -1.30
CA LEU A 320 9.65 22.24 -2.12
C LEU A 320 10.58 21.04 -1.90
N TRP A 321 10.70 20.55 -0.67
CA TRP A 321 11.42 19.31 -0.39
C TRP A 321 10.81 18.12 -1.13
N ASN A 322 9.49 17.96 -1.05
CA ASN A 322 8.78 16.91 -1.77
C ASN A 322 9.00 17.00 -3.29
N VAL A 323 8.99 18.21 -3.86
CA VAL A 323 9.31 18.42 -5.30
C VAL A 323 10.74 17.98 -5.63
N ARG A 324 11.72 18.29 -4.78
CA ARG A 324 13.11 17.86 -4.96
C ARG A 324 13.28 16.34 -4.92
N LEU A 325 12.43 15.64 -4.17
CA LEU A 325 12.44 14.18 -4.08
C LEU A 325 11.77 13.48 -5.29
N ILE A 326 11.07 14.20 -6.18
CA ILE A 326 10.34 13.58 -7.30
C ILE A 326 11.27 12.74 -8.20
N PRO A 327 12.45 13.22 -8.64
CA PRO A 327 13.35 12.42 -9.47
C PRO A 327 13.78 11.11 -8.78
N ASP A 328 14.11 11.17 -7.48
CA ASP A 328 14.47 9.98 -6.70
C ASP A 328 13.30 9.01 -6.59
N GLY A 329 12.10 9.54 -6.33
CA GLY A 329 10.87 8.74 -6.24
C GLY A 329 10.54 8.03 -7.54
N LEU A 330 10.67 8.72 -8.67
CA LEU A 330 10.46 8.13 -10.00
C LEU A 330 11.50 7.06 -10.32
N GLN A 331 12.78 7.27 -9.96
CA GLN A 331 13.81 6.27 -10.17
C GLN A 331 13.57 5.02 -9.31
N ILE A 332 13.20 5.17 -8.04
CA ILE A 332 12.86 4.02 -7.18
C ILE A 332 11.61 3.31 -7.70
N LEU A 333 10.60 4.04 -8.17
CA LEU A 333 9.40 3.44 -8.76
C LEU A 333 9.72 2.57 -9.99
N LEU A 334 10.68 2.99 -10.81
CA LEU A 334 11.02 2.33 -12.07
C LEU A 334 12.12 1.27 -11.95
N PHE A 335 13.04 1.44 -11.00
CA PHE A 335 14.30 0.72 -10.92
C PHE A 335 14.64 0.20 -9.52
N ASP A 336 13.78 0.43 -8.52
CA ASP A 336 13.98 0.11 -7.09
C ASP A 336 15.29 0.68 -6.49
N ALA A 337 15.84 1.71 -7.12
CA ALA A 337 17.04 2.42 -6.69
C ALA A 337 17.00 3.86 -7.20
N THR A 338 17.78 4.74 -6.57
CA THR A 338 18.00 6.12 -7.05
C THR A 338 19.48 6.45 -7.18
N SER A 339 19.79 7.31 -8.15
CA SER A 339 21.10 7.93 -8.33
C SER A 339 21.34 9.13 -7.41
N GLY A 340 20.27 9.73 -6.88
CA GLY A 340 20.37 10.80 -5.90
C GLY A 340 20.62 10.27 -4.49
N SER A 341 20.75 11.20 -3.54
CA SER A 341 20.87 10.92 -2.11
C SER A 341 19.53 10.99 -1.37
N GLY A 342 18.48 11.47 -2.04
CA GLY A 342 17.16 11.58 -1.43
C GLY A 342 16.55 10.20 -1.19
N GLN A 343 15.98 10.01 0.00
CA GLN A 343 15.15 8.85 0.31
C GLN A 343 13.70 9.34 0.27
N PRO A 344 12.88 8.99 -0.72
CA PRO A 344 11.45 9.34 -0.79
C PRO A 344 10.53 8.26 -0.19
N ASP A 345 11.05 7.08 0.13
CA ASP A 345 10.33 6.02 0.83
C ASP A 345 10.60 6.08 2.34
N TYR A 346 9.78 5.40 3.15
CA TYR A 346 10.04 5.21 4.59
C TYR A 346 11.07 4.12 4.84
N ILE A 347 11.25 3.25 3.86
CA ILE A 347 12.22 2.17 3.85
C ILE A 347 13.48 2.67 3.16
N PRO A 348 14.67 2.49 3.75
CA PRO A 348 15.91 2.79 3.07
C PRO A 348 15.99 2.07 1.71
N ARG A 349 16.25 2.82 0.64
CA ARG A 349 16.50 2.29 -0.71
C ARG A 349 17.94 2.53 -1.11
N ASN A 350 18.39 1.80 -2.13
CA ASN A 350 19.73 1.96 -2.67
C ASN A 350 19.88 3.34 -3.34
N THR A 351 20.60 4.25 -2.68
CA THR A 351 20.92 5.61 -3.15
C THR A 351 22.29 5.66 -3.81
N GLY A 352 22.56 6.69 -4.62
CA GLY A 352 23.82 6.82 -5.36
C GLY A 352 24.04 5.72 -6.41
N SER A 353 22.98 5.03 -6.83
CA SER A 353 23.05 3.93 -7.79
C SER A 353 23.35 4.44 -9.20
N LEU A 354 24.54 4.12 -9.71
CA LEU A 354 24.92 4.40 -11.10
C LEU A 354 23.94 3.75 -12.09
N PHE A 355 23.47 2.55 -11.78
CA PHE A 355 22.49 1.84 -12.59
C PHE A 355 21.20 2.65 -12.75
N ALA A 356 20.64 3.16 -11.65
CA ALA A 356 19.42 3.98 -11.70
C ALA A 356 19.63 5.27 -12.51
N GLY A 357 20.81 5.90 -12.38
CA GLY A 357 21.17 7.10 -13.14
C GLY A 357 21.25 6.83 -14.64
N VAL A 358 21.99 5.78 -15.05
CA VAL A 358 22.14 5.38 -16.45
C VAL A 358 20.80 4.98 -17.05
N MET A 359 20.01 4.16 -16.36
CA MET A 359 18.69 3.75 -16.84
C MET A 359 17.71 4.91 -16.91
N GLY A 360 17.79 5.86 -15.98
CA GLY A 360 17.04 7.12 -16.05
C GLY A 360 17.37 7.93 -17.30
N ILE A 361 18.67 8.09 -17.62
CA ILE A 361 19.12 8.79 -18.83
C ILE A 361 18.64 8.04 -20.09
N VAL A 362 18.80 6.72 -20.15
CA VAL A 362 18.33 5.91 -21.29
C VAL A 362 16.83 6.06 -21.50
N LEU A 363 16.05 6.01 -20.42
CA LEU A 363 14.60 6.22 -20.48
C LEU A 363 14.24 7.61 -21.02
N LEU A 364 14.90 8.66 -20.53
CA LEU A 364 14.69 10.02 -21.02
C LEU A 364 15.04 10.16 -22.49
N LEU A 365 16.12 9.54 -22.96
CA LEU A 365 16.51 9.53 -24.38
C LEU A 365 15.49 8.81 -25.26
N VAL A 366 14.96 7.67 -24.81
CA VAL A 366 13.89 6.93 -25.51
C VAL A 366 12.63 7.79 -25.61
N ILE A 367 12.19 8.40 -24.51
CA ILE A 367 11.01 9.26 -24.47
C ILE A 367 11.22 10.49 -25.37
N ALA A 368 12.32 11.21 -25.24
CA ALA A 368 12.62 12.40 -26.02
C ALA A 368 12.68 12.08 -27.52
N SER A 369 13.35 11.00 -27.91
CA SER A 369 13.44 10.56 -29.31
C SER A 369 12.07 10.17 -29.86
N GLY A 370 11.28 9.41 -29.10
CA GLY A 370 9.92 9.03 -29.47
C GLY A 370 9.01 10.23 -29.64
N LEU A 371 9.09 11.22 -28.74
CA LEU A 371 8.34 12.47 -28.81
C LEU A 371 8.73 13.33 -30.02
N VAL A 372 10.03 13.42 -30.35
CA VAL A 372 10.49 14.16 -31.54
C VAL A 372 9.92 13.53 -32.81
N VAL A 373 9.96 12.20 -32.94
CA VAL A 373 9.38 11.49 -34.09
C VAL A 373 7.86 11.63 -34.12
N PHE A 374 7.20 11.50 -32.97
CA PHE A 374 5.77 11.73 -32.83
C PHE A 374 5.39 13.13 -33.31
N TRP A 375 6.06 14.17 -32.83
CA TRP A 375 5.76 15.56 -33.16
C TRP A 375 5.88 15.84 -34.65
N ARG A 376 6.95 15.35 -35.28
CA ARG A 376 7.18 15.46 -36.73
C ARG A 376 6.07 14.78 -37.55
N GLN A 377 5.44 13.73 -37.02
CA GLN A 377 4.41 12.92 -37.69
C GLN A 377 3.08 12.92 -36.94
N ARG A 378 2.77 14.00 -36.22
CA ARG A 378 1.65 14.05 -35.27
C ARG A 378 0.30 13.72 -35.89
N ARG A 379 0.05 14.13 -37.15
CA ARG A 379 -1.20 13.84 -37.86
C ARG A 379 -1.35 12.35 -38.13
N TYR A 380 -0.30 11.72 -38.66
CA TYR A 380 -0.26 10.29 -38.93
C TYR A 380 -0.50 9.47 -37.65
N TRP A 381 0.28 9.75 -36.58
CA TRP A 381 0.15 9.01 -35.32
C TRP A 381 -1.19 9.26 -34.63
N TRP A 382 -1.73 10.48 -34.74
CA TRP A 382 -3.06 10.77 -34.24
C TRP A 382 -4.12 9.91 -34.93
N GLU A 383 -4.13 9.88 -36.26
CA GLU A 383 -5.13 9.16 -37.03
C GLU A 383 -5.03 7.64 -36.91
N VAL A 384 -3.81 7.11 -36.94
CA VAL A 384 -3.56 5.66 -36.95
C VAL A 384 -3.63 5.03 -35.57
N TRP A 385 -3.30 5.79 -34.51
CA TRP A 385 -3.06 5.19 -33.19
C TRP A 385 -3.78 5.87 -32.03
N PHE A 386 -3.55 7.17 -31.85
CA PHE A 386 -4.00 7.87 -30.62
C PHE A 386 -5.49 8.17 -30.62
N ARG A 387 -6.10 8.44 -31.78
CA ARG A 387 -7.53 8.79 -31.88
C ARG A 387 -8.43 7.73 -31.25
N ASP A 388 -8.15 6.46 -31.52
CA ASP A 388 -8.95 5.35 -30.99
C ASP A 388 -8.70 5.08 -29.49
N ARG A 389 -7.63 5.65 -28.94
CA ARG A 389 -7.19 5.49 -27.54
C ARG A 389 -7.29 6.77 -26.74
N ALA A 390 -7.87 7.84 -27.30
CA ALA A 390 -7.88 9.17 -26.69
C ALA A 390 -8.49 9.18 -25.28
N TRP A 391 -9.50 8.34 -25.04
CA TRP A 391 -10.10 8.16 -23.73
C TRP A 391 -9.13 7.56 -22.71
N ALA A 392 -8.36 6.54 -23.06
CA ALA A 392 -7.34 6.02 -22.14
C ALA A 392 -6.29 7.08 -21.77
N TRP A 393 -5.90 7.93 -22.73
CA TRP A 393 -4.98 9.04 -22.46
C TRP A 393 -5.61 10.15 -21.60
N LEU A 394 -6.91 10.40 -21.74
CA LEU A 394 -7.66 11.28 -20.81
C LEU A 394 -7.69 10.69 -19.39
N PHE A 395 -7.87 9.37 -19.26
CA PHE A 395 -7.80 8.69 -17.96
C PHE A 395 -6.41 8.87 -17.34
N PHE A 396 -5.35 8.64 -18.12
CA PHE A 396 -3.97 8.87 -17.68
C PHE A 396 -3.70 10.31 -17.28
N LEU A 397 -4.29 11.29 -17.95
CA LEU A 397 -4.20 12.69 -17.51
C LEU A 397 -4.78 12.87 -16.10
N GLY A 398 -5.94 12.25 -15.82
CA GLY A 398 -6.51 12.22 -14.48
C GLY A 398 -5.57 11.61 -13.45
N VAL A 399 -4.93 10.47 -13.78
CA VAL A 399 -3.92 9.83 -12.92
C VAL A 399 -2.72 10.76 -12.68
N ILE A 400 -2.19 11.40 -13.71
CA ILE A 400 -1.07 12.35 -13.58
C ILE A 400 -1.46 13.51 -12.66
N CYS A 401 -2.68 14.05 -12.78
CA CYS A 401 -3.18 15.11 -11.91
C CYS A 401 -3.23 14.66 -10.45
N ILE A 402 -3.78 13.47 -10.15
CA ILE A 402 -3.77 12.92 -8.79
C ILE A 402 -2.34 12.83 -8.28
N MET A 403 -1.47 12.17 -9.03
CA MET A 403 -0.11 11.85 -8.59
C MET A 403 0.73 13.10 -8.40
N SER A 404 0.54 14.15 -9.22
CA SER A 404 1.20 15.43 -9.03
C SER A 404 0.83 16.06 -7.68
N VAL A 405 -0.46 16.03 -7.31
CA VAL A 405 -0.93 16.54 -6.02
C VAL A 405 -0.39 15.69 -4.87
N VAL A 406 -0.46 14.35 -4.97
CA VAL A 406 0.04 13.44 -3.93
C VAL A 406 1.56 13.57 -3.73
N MET A 407 2.33 13.67 -4.82
CA MET A 407 3.79 13.84 -4.75
C MET A 407 4.17 15.13 -4.01
N ILE A 408 3.46 16.23 -4.28
CA ILE A 408 3.73 17.54 -3.65
C ILE A 408 3.23 17.56 -2.20
N MET A 409 2.00 17.10 -1.96
CA MET A 409 1.33 17.26 -0.66
C MET A 409 1.68 16.19 0.37
N GLN A 410 2.10 15.00 -0.07
CA GLN A 410 2.46 13.90 0.83
C GLN A 410 3.94 13.59 0.70
N ARG A 411 4.30 12.94 -0.41
CA ARG A 411 5.67 12.55 -0.76
C ARG A 411 5.64 11.81 -2.10
N PRO A 412 6.70 11.89 -2.92
CA PRO A 412 6.83 11.02 -4.09
C PRO A 412 7.25 9.60 -3.71
N ARG A 413 6.48 8.97 -2.82
CA ARG A 413 6.72 7.61 -2.35
C ARG A 413 6.24 6.59 -3.40
N PRO A 414 7.05 5.58 -3.75
CA PRO A 414 6.69 4.64 -4.82
C PRO A 414 5.35 3.93 -4.63
N SER A 415 4.99 3.56 -3.39
CA SER A 415 3.69 2.91 -3.10
C SER A 415 2.48 3.79 -3.44
N TYR A 416 2.61 5.11 -3.36
CA TYR A 416 1.56 6.03 -3.78
C TYR A 416 1.54 6.24 -5.30
N MET A 417 2.70 6.12 -5.94
CA MET A 417 2.89 6.39 -7.37
C MET A 417 2.68 5.18 -8.28
N MET A 418 2.21 4.04 -7.77
CA MET A 418 1.94 2.86 -8.60
C MET A 418 1.01 3.13 -9.80
N PRO A 419 -0.07 3.94 -9.68
CA PRO A 419 -0.83 4.39 -10.85
C PRO A 419 0.01 5.15 -11.88
N LEU A 420 0.96 5.98 -11.44
CA LEU A 420 1.88 6.70 -12.31
C LEU A 420 2.83 5.74 -13.03
N PHE A 421 3.28 4.66 -12.38
CA PHE A 421 4.12 3.65 -13.02
C PHE A 421 3.44 3.07 -14.26
N ILE A 422 2.14 2.76 -14.18
CA ILE A 422 1.35 2.28 -15.32
C ILE A 422 1.34 3.30 -16.47
N VAL A 423 1.18 4.59 -16.15
CA VAL A 423 1.23 5.68 -17.14
C VAL A 423 2.60 5.71 -17.81
N MET A 424 3.68 5.64 -17.02
CA MET A 424 5.05 5.68 -17.52
C MET A 424 5.36 4.47 -18.41
N LEU A 425 4.90 3.28 -18.05
CA LEU A 425 5.03 2.06 -18.87
C LEU A 425 4.28 2.20 -20.20
N ALA A 426 3.03 2.66 -20.18
CA ALA A 426 2.24 2.86 -21.39
C ALA A 426 2.85 3.94 -22.31
N PHE A 427 3.34 5.04 -21.73
CA PHE A 427 3.96 6.14 -22.44
C PHE A 427 5.32 5.77 -23.05
N THR A 428 6.16 5.09 -22.27
CA THR A 428 7.46 4.58 -22.73
C THR A 428 7.26 3.54 -23.84
N GLY A 429 6.33 2.60 -23.65
CA GLY A 429 5.98 1.62 -24.68
C GLY A 429 5.47 2.27 -25.97
N SER A 430 4.71 3.37 -25.87
CA SER A 430 4.25 4.13 -27.03
C SER A 430 5.42 4.79 -27.76
N CYS A 431 6.40 5.36 -27.03
CA CYS A 431 7.61 5.93 -27.61
C CYS A 431 8.46 4.85 -28.32
N ILE A 432 8.65 3.69 -27.69
CA ILE A 432 9.36 2.54 -28.29
C ILE A 432 8.65 2.09 -29.56
N TYR A 433 7.32 2.01 -29.55
CA TYR A 433 6.55 1.63 -30.73
C TYR A 433 6.80 2.59 -31.90
N ILE A 434 6.69 3.90 -31.64
CA ILE A 434 6.91 4.95 -32.65
C ILE A 434 8.33 4.87 -33.23
N LEU A 435 9.34 4.65 -32.38
CA LEU A 435 10.72 4.48 -32.81
C LEU A 435 10.91 3.19 -33.64
N SER A 436 10.26 2.09 -33.24
CA SER A 436 10.39 0.80 -33.92
C SER A 436 9.86 0.81 -35.36
N GLU A 437 8.89 1.66 -35.68
CA GLU A 437 8.41 1.85 -37.06
C GLU A 437 9.42 2.59 -37.95
N LYS A 438 10.40 3.31 -37.36
CA LYS A 438 11.47 3.98 -38.10
C LYS A 438 12.78 3.20 -38.10
N MET A 439 13.04 2.45 -37.05
CA MET A 439 14.32 1.79 -36.81
C MET A 439 14.18 0.28 -37.01
N ARG A 440 14.57 -0.21 -38.20
CA ARG A 440 14.47 -1.64 -38.56
C ARG A 440 15.12 -2.57 -37.54
N TRP A 441 16.26 -2.18 -36.98
CA TRP A 441 16.95 -2.99 -35.97
C TRP A 441 16.12 -3.13 -34.69
N LEU A 442 15.46 -2.06 -34.23
CA LEU A 442 14.62 -2.09 -33.03
C LEU A 442 13.41 -3.00 -33.27
N LYS A 443 12.79 -2.91 -34.45
CA LYS A 443 11.74 -3.85 -34.87
C LYS A 443 12.23 -5.29 -34.81
N ASN A 444 13.43 -5.57 -35.33
CA ASN A 444 14.02 -6.92 -35.31
C ASN A 444 14.30 -7.42 -33.88
N VAL A 445 14.82 -6.56 -32.99
CA VAL A 445 15.02 -6.90 -31.57
C VAL A 445 13.68 -7.25 -30.92
N LEU A 446 12.63 -6.49 -31.19
CA LEU A 446 11.29 -6.77 -30.67
C LEU A 446 10.66 -8.06 -31.21
N LEU A 447 11.17 -8.64 -32.31
CA LEU A 447 10.76 -9.98 -32.79
C LEU A 447 11.30 -11.10 -31.90
N LEU A 448 12.40 -10.85 -31.18
CA LEU A 448 13.03 -11.81 -30.27
C LEU A 448 12.36 -11.85 -28.89
N GLN A 449 11.30 -11.07 -28.67
CA GLN A 449 10.58 -11.00 -27.40
C GLN A 449 10.21 -12.38 -26.81
N PRO A 450 9.72 -13.38 -27.58
CA PRO A 450 9.45 -14.70 -27.02
C PRO A 450 10.67 -15.40 -26.42
N ILE A 451 11.83 -15.26 -27.06
CA ILE A 451 13.09 -15.86 -26.58
C ILE A 451 13.52 -15.14 -25.30
N PHE A 452 13.46 -13.81 -25.31
CA PHE A 452 13.73 -13.00 -24.13
C PHE A 452 12.81 -13.35 -22.96
N ALA A 453 11.51 -13.60 -23.21
CA ALA A 453 10.55 -13.98 -22.18
C ALA A 453 10.93 -15.29 -21.49
N ILE A 454 11.26 -16.32 -22.28
CA ILE A 454 11.69 -17.62 -21.75
C ILE A 454 13.01 -17.48 -20.99
N ALA A 455 13.98 -16.75 -21.55
CA ALA A 455 15.26 -16.49 -20.90
C ALA A 455 15.07 -15.79 -19.55
N LEU A 456 14.21 -14.76 -19.49
CA LEU A 456 13.95 -14.04 -18.25
C LEU A 456 13.30 -14.95 -17.20
N ILE A 457 12.35 -15.81 -17.56
CA ILE A 457 11.76 -16.78 -16.61
C ILE A 457 12.80 -17.75 -16.04
N ILE A 458 13.73 -18.22 -16.88
CA ILE A 458 14.74 -19.20 -16.48
C ILE A 458 15.82 -18.54 -15.61
N PHE A 459 16.34 -17.39 -16.04
CA PHE A 459 17.55 -16.80 -15.48
C PHE A 459 17.29 -15.66 -14.48
N LEU A 460 16.08 -15.12 -14.37
CA LEU A 460 15.78 -14.12 -13.34
C LEU A 460 15.88 -14.78 -11.96
N PRO A 461 16.73 -14.31 -11.05
CA PRO A 461 16.75 -14.82 -9.69
C PRO A 461 15.44 -14.46 -8.97
N PRO A 462 14.97 -15.32 -8.03
CA PRO A 462 13.86 -14.95 -7.17
C PRO A 462 14.25 -13.73 -6.33
N TYR A 463 13.30 -12.83 -6.06
CA TYR A 463 13.55 -11.67 -5.21
C TYR A 463 13.68 -12.05 -3.73
N TYR A 464 12.89 -13.03 -3.29
CA TYR A 464 12.92 -13.53 -1.93
C TYR A 464 13.97 -14.63 -1.80
N THR A 465 15.08 -14.30 -1.16
CA THR A 465 16.21 -15.19 -0.87
C THR A 465 16.45 -15.25 0.65
N PRO A 466 17.33 -16.14 1.15
CA PRO A 466 17.70 -16.15 2.57
C PRO A 466 18.22 -14.80 3.11
N GLU A 467 18.81 -13.98 2.25
CA GLU A 467 19.33 -12.65 2.58
C GLU A 467 18.27 -11.55 2.50
N TYR A 468 17.02 -11.89 2.16
CA TYR A 468 15.94 -10.92 2.09
C TYR A 468 15.71 -10.30 3.48
N ALA A 469 15.80 -8.96 3.52
CA ALA A 469 15.49 -8.18 4.69
C ALA A 469 14.07 -7.60 4.57
N THR A 470 13.19 -7.99 5.49
CA THR A 470 11.89 -7.34 5.64
C THR A 470 12.12 -5.92 6.16
N PRO A 471 11.50 -4.88 5.58
CA PRO A 471 11.75 -3.49 5.95
C PRO A 471 11.64 -3.14 7.44
N HIS A 472 10.79 -3.86 8.18
CA HIS A 472 10.55 -3.62 9.60
C HIS A 472 11.35 -4.53 10.53
N THR A 473 11.60 -5.77 10.11
CA THR A 473 12.17 -6.81 10.97
C THR A 473 13.60 -7.21 10.60
N GLY A 474 14.14 -6.67 9.51
CA GLY A 474 15.47 -7.00 9.02
C GLY A 474 15.52 -8.37 8.35
N VAL A 475 16.71 -8.97 8.32
CA VAL A 475 16.92 -10.30 7.73
C VAL A 475 16.28 -11.38 8.61
N GLY A 476 15.56 -12.31 7.99
CA GLY A 476 14.87 -13.40 8.67
C GLY A 476 13.36 -13.14 8.83
N ARG A 477 12.74 -13.92 9.71
CA ARG A 477 11.29 -13.87 9.96
C ARG A 477 10.94 -13.87 11.46
N PRO A 478 11.50 -12.95 12.26
CA PRO A 478 11.29 -12.97 13.70
C PRO A 478 9.81 -12.85 14.07
N PHE A 479 9.01 -12.08 13.32
CA PHE A 479 7.60 -11.89 13.67
C PHE A 479 6.75 -13.13 13.35
N TYR A 480 6.99 -13.80 12.22
CA TYR A 480 6.43 -15.11 11.92
C TYR A 480 6.82 -16.14 13.00
N THR A 481 8.09 -16.17 13.41
CA THR A 481 8.56 -17.06 14.48
C THR A 481 7.79 -16.80 15.78
N GLN A 482 7.66 -15.53 16.20
CA GLN A 482 6.86 -15.14 17.36
C GLN A 482 5.40 -15.59 17.22
N TYR A 483 4.78 -15.32 16.07
CA TYR A 483 3.42 -15.74 15.75
C TYR A 483 3.23 -17.26 15.87
N THR A 484 4.10 -18.06 15.24
CA THR A 484 3.99 -19.52 15.30
C THR A 484 4.18 -20.10 16.71
N ARG A 485 4.95 -19.42 17.57
CA ARG A 485 5.15 -19.84 18.96
C ARG A 485 3.96 -19.48 19.85
N LEU A 486 3.25 -18.40 19.52
CA LEU A 486 2.22 -17.82 20.38
C LEU A 486 0.78 -18.15 19.94
N ILE A 487 0.58 -18.60 18.70
CA ILE A 487 -0.76 -18.92 18.18
C ILE A 487 -1.46 -20.03 18.98
N ASP A 488 -0.71 -21.00 19.50
CA ASP A 488 -1.25 -22.08 20.33
C ASP A 488 -1.65 -21.61 21.74
N PHE A 489 -1.18 -20.43 22.16
CA PHE A 489 -1.51 -19.77 23.43
C PHE A 489 -2.58 -18.69 23.28
N ARG A 490 -3.36 -18.76 22.18
CA ARG A 490 -4.45 -17.83 21.90
C ARG A 490 -5.40 -17.68 23.09
N ASN A 491 -5.80 -18.77 23.74
CA ASN A 491 -6.76 -18.72 24.85
C ASN A 491 -6.21 -17.94 26.05
N GLN A 492 -4.92 -18.09 26.35
CA GLN A 492 -4.24 -17.35 27.42
C GLN A 492 -4.13 -15.87 27.05
N LEU A 493 -3.82 -15.56 25.80
CA LEU A 493 -3.82 -14.18 25.29
C LEU A 493 -5.23 -13.54 25.31
N GLU A 494 -6.30 -14.32 25.10
CA GLU A 494 -7.68 -13.85 25.20
C GLU A 494 -8.09 -13.47 26.62
N GLN A 495 -7.52 -14.16 27.63
CA GLN A 495 -7.77 -13.91 29.06
C GLN A 495 -7.10 -12.64 29.58
N ILE A 496 -6.14 -12.06 28.83
CA ILE A 496 -5.55 -10.77 29.18
C ILE A 496 -6.62 -9.69 28.95
N ASP A 497 -7.13 -9.16 30.06
CA ASP A 497 -8.08 -8.04 30.09
C ASP A 497 -7.35 -6.69 30.05
N ASP A 498 -8.10 -5.59 30.16
CA ASP A 498 -7.54 -4.23 30.13
C ASP A 498 -6.64 -3.88 31.32
N MET A 499 -6.71 -4.67 32.40
CA MET A 499 -5.90 -4.49 33.60
C MET A 499 -4.57 -5.24 33.50
N HIS A 500 -4.53 -6.32 32.73
CA HIS A 500 -3.37 -7.17 32.56
C HIS A 500 -2.63 -6.86 31.25
N ARG A 501 -1.32 -7.10 31.24
CA ARG A 501 -0.47 -6.78 30.09
C ARG A 501 0.24 -8.01 29.55
N PHE A 502 0.31 -8.10 28.22
CA PHE A 502 1.28 -8.96 27.53
C PHE A 502 2.51 -8.15 27.21
N VAL A 503 3.68 -8.74 27.46
CA VAL A 503 4.95 -8.11 27.18
C VAL A 503 5.79 -9.00 26.28
N MET A 504 6.49 -8.38 25.34
CA MET A 504 7.51 -9.03 24.52
C MET A 504 8.48 -7.99 23.95
N ARG A 505 9.55 -8.47 23.32
CA ARG A 505 10.39 -7.65 22.46
C ARG A 505 9.71 -7.40 21.11
N GLY A 506 9.76 -6.16 20.61
CA GLY A 506 9.22 -5.79 19.30
C GLY A 506 7.89 -5.05 19.41
N ASP A 507 6.89 -5.46 18.62
CA ASP A 507 5.57 -4.83 18.55
C ASP A 507 4.47 -5.83 18.95
N PRO A 508 4.20 -6.00 20.26
CA PRO A 508 3.17 -6.92 20.73
C PRO A 508 1.77 -6.57 20.23
N ASN A 509 1.48 -5.27 20.02
CA ASN A 509 0.18 -4.84 19.52
C ASN A 509 -0.09 -5.49 18.16
N GLN A 510 0.88 -5.40 17.25
CA GLN A 510 0.77 -6.02 15.92
C GLN A 510 0.55 -7.52 16.03
N LEU A 511 1.28 -8.20 16.91
CA LEU A 511 1.16 -9.65 17.05
C LEU A 511 -0.24 -10.03 17.54
N CYS A 512 -0.76 -9.27 18.49
CA CYS A 512 -2.11 -9.46 19.00
C CYS A 512 -3.18 -9.30 17.90
N MET A 513 -3.01 -8.33 17.00
CA MET A 513 -3.92 -8.15 15.86
C MET A 513 -3.96 -9.38 14.95
N PHE A 514 -2.86 -10.13 14.81
CA PHE A 514 -2.83 -11.35 14.00
C PHE A 514 -3.33 -12.60 14.74
N ILE A 515 -3.13 -12.70 16.06
CA ILE A 515 -3.54 -13.87 16.85
C ILE A 515 -5.00 -13.74 17.32
N LEU A 516 -5.36 -12.59 17.88
CA LEU A 516 -6.65 -12.34 18.51
C LEU A 516 -7.64 -11.58 17.62
N GLU A 517 -7.18 -11.00 16.52
CA GLU A 517 -8.01 -10.17 15.63
C GLU A 517 -8.65 -8.96 16.35
N ARG A 518 -7.96 -8.44 17.37
CA ARG A 518 -8.31 -7.22 18.09
C ARG A 518 -7.07 -6.41 18.42
N GLU A 519 -7.25 -5.13 18.71
CA GLU A 519 -6.20 -4.30 19.29
C GLU A 519 -5.96 -4.73 20.74
N CYS A 520 -4.71 -4.63 21.21
CA CYS A 520 -4.35 -5.01 22.56
C CYS A 520 -3.36 -4.01 23.13
N LEU A 521 -3.61 -3.49 24.33
CA LEU A 521 -2.72 -2.56 25.04
C LEU A 521 -1.49 -3.30 25.57
N MET A 522 -0.42 -3.30 24.80
CA MET A 522 0.77 -4.07 25.16
C MET A 522 2.02 -3.20 25.11
N PRO A 523 2.60 -2.84 26.28
CA PRO A 523 3.80 -2.03 26.32
C PRO A 523 4.99 -2.81 25.77
N ARG A 524 5.94 -2.10 25.17
CA ARG A 524 7.18 -2.71 24.71
C ARG A 524 8.07 -3.03 25.92
N PHE A 525 8.70 -4.20 25.91
CA PHE A 525 9.57 -4.59 27.03
C PHE A 525 10.67 -3.56 27.34
N GLY A 526 11.27 -2.95 26.31
CA GLY A 526 12.31 -1.93 26.50
C GLY A 526 11.83 -0.68 27.25
N GLU A 527 10.57 -0.27 27.04
CA GLU A 527 9.97 0.87 27.73
C GLU A 527 9.70 0.53 29.21
N LEU A 528 9.19 -0.68 29.48
CA LEU A 528 8.99 -1.16 30.84
C LEU A 528 10.32 -1.32 31.59
N LEU A 529 11.35 -1.84 30.93
CA LEU A 529 12.66 -2.04 31.54
C LEU A 529 13.35 -0.71 31.85
N ALA A 530 13.23 0.28 30.96
CA ALA A 530 13.80 1.62 31.19
C ALA A 530 13.17 2.34 32.40
N ALA A 531 11.93 2.00 32.75
CA ALA A 531 11.23 2.54 33.91
C ALA A 531 11.47 1.75 35.22
N LYS A 532 12.19 0.61 35.16
CA LYS A 532 12.39 -0.27 36.32
C LYS A 532 13.33 0.36 37.37
N PRO A 533 12.93 0.41 38.66
CA PRO A 533 13.85 0.75 39.74
C PRO A 533 14.99 -0.26 39.90
N ALA A 534 16.17 0.19 40.31
CA ALA A 534 17.35 -0.67 40.43
C ALA A 534 17.21 -1.71 41.55
N GLU A 535 16.44 -1.39 42.60
CA GLU A 535 16.31 -2.17 43.83
C GLU A 535 15.29 -3.33 43.73
N ILE A 536 14.41 -3.31 42.74
CA ILE A 536 13.32 -4.28 42.59
C ILE A 536 13.73 -5.35 41.56
N SER A 537 13.46 -6.62 41.86
CA SER A 537 13.72 -7.70 40.91
C SER A 537 12.85 -7.57 39.66
N LEU A 538 13.28 -8.12 38.53
CA LEU A 538 12.51 -8.03 37.28
C LEU A 538 11.12 -8.66 37.43
N GLY A 539 11.00 -9.82 38.07
CA GLY A 539 9.72 -10.50 38.30
C GLY A 539 8.75 -9.68 39.13
N GLU A 540 9.21 -9.08 40.23
CA GLU A 540 8.40 -8.20 41.08
C GLU A 540 7.98 -6.94 40.33
N TRP A 541 8.88 -6.33 39.54
CA TRP A 541 8.55 -5.16 38.74
C TRP A 541 7.48 -5.46 37.69
N LEU A 542 7.63 -6.57 36.95
CA LEU A 542 6.65 -6.98 35.95
C LEU A 542 5.28 -7.24 36.60
N ALA A 543 5.24 -7.87 37.78
CA ALA A 543 4.01 -8.05 38.54
C ALA A 543 3.39 -6.71 38.98
N GLN A 544 4.20 -5.75 39.45
CA GLN A 544 3.74 -4.38 39.79
C GLN A 544 3.21 -3.63 38.57
N GLN A 545 3.70 -3.94 37.37
CA GLN A 545 3.21 -3.40 36.10
C GLN A 545 2.00 -4.17 35.54
N HIS A 546 1.42 -5.09 36.33
CA HIS A 546 0.30 -5.95 35.95
C HIS A 546 0.58 -6.78 34.69
N VAL A 547 1.83 -7.21 34.48
CA VAL A 547 2.16 -8.11 33.37
C VAL A 547 1.66 -9.50 33.72
N ALA A 548 0.66 -9.98 32.98
CA ALA A 548 0.15 -11.34 33.14
C ALA A 548 0.96 -12.34 32.32
N LEU A 549 1.40 -11.96 31.13
CA LEU A 549 2.06 -12.88 30.21
C LEU A 549 3.34 -12.22 29.64
N PHE A 550 4.45 -12.94 29.67
CA PHE A 550 5.73 -12.44 29.16
C PHE A 550 6.36 -13.46 28.21
N TYR A 551 6.48 -13.05 26.94
CA TYR A 551 7.19 -13.80 25.92
C TYR A 551 8.65 -13.38 25.84
N ILE A 552 9.54 -14.35 26.03
CA ILE A 552 10.99 -14.18 26.10
C ILE A 552 11.61 -14.88 24.90
N ASP A 553 12.12 -14.09 23.95
CA ASP A 553 12.85 -14.60 22.77
C ASP A 553 14.34 -14.86 23.08
N GLU A 554 15.04 -15.43 22.10
CA GLU A 554 16.47 -15.76 22.18
C GLU A 554 17.34 -14.56 22.56
N HIS A 555 16.93 -13.36 22.15
CA HIS A 555 17.69 -12.16 22.45
C HIS A 555 17.49 -11.72 23.89
N LEU A 556 16.25 -11.78 24.38
CA LEU A 556 15.94 -11.51 25.78
C LEU A 556 16.61 -12.51 26.73
N MET A 557 16.76 -13.77 26.33
CA MET A 557 17.50 -14.78 27.11
C MET A 557 18.97 -14.41 27.38
N THR A 558 19.55 -13.48 26.63
CA THR A 558 20.91 -12.99 26.91
C THR A 558 21.00 -12.03 28.10
N ASN A 559 19.86 -11.56 28.61
CA ASN A 559 19.80 -10.68 29.78
C ASN A 559 19.84 -11.51 31.08
N PRO A 560 20.85 -11.32 31.96
CA PRO A 560 20.97 -12.04 33.21
C PRO A 560 19.76 -11.90 34.15
N GLU A 561 19.05 -10.77 34.15
CA GLU A 561 17.84 -10.59 34.97
C GLU A 561 16.70 -11.49 34.48
N ILE A 562 16.63 -11.75 33.18
CA ILE A 562 15.63 -12.65 32.58
C ILE A 562 15.97 -14.10 32.91
N THR A 563 17.24 -14.49 32.81
CA THR A 563 17.68 -15.83 33.26
C THR A 563 17.38 -16.05 34.73
N ALA A 564 17.70 -15.07 35.59
CA ALA A 564 17.39 -15.15 37.02
C ALA A 564 15.89 -15.20 37.31
N LEU A 565 15.06 -14.50 36.53
CA LEU A 565 13.60 -14.59 36.60
C LEU A 565 13.12 -16.01 36.26
N LEU A 566 13.64 -16.62 35.20
CA LEU A 566 13.26 -17.96 34.78
C LEU A 566 13.69 -19.04 35.79
N GLU A 567 14.91 -18.94 36.31
CA GLU A 567 15.43 -19.84 37.35
C GLU A 567 14.62 -19.78 38.67
N ASN A 568 13.99 -18.63 38.95
CA ASN A 568 13.20 -18.40 40.16
C ASN A 568 11.71 -18.13 39.86
N ALA A 569 11.20 -18.58 38.71
CA ALA A 569 9.87 -18.23 38.24
C ALA A 569 8.79 -18.62 39.27
N GLU A 570 8.76 -19.88 39.69
CA GLU A 570 7.77 -20.37 40.66
C GLU A 570 7.85 -19.64 42.00
N ALA A 571 9.07 -19.36 42.48
CA ALA A 571 9.30 -18.65 43.73
C ALA A 571 8.81 -17.19 43.70
N THR A 572 8.69 -16.60 42.50
CA THR A 572 8.26 -15.22 42.29
C THR A 572 6.81 -15.13 41.77
N GLY A 573 6.06 -16.23 41.79
CA GLY A 573 4.66 -16.27 41.38
C GLY A 573 4.46 -16.36 39.86
N TRP A 574 5.48 -16.79 39.11
CA TRP A 574 5.42 -17.02 37.67
C TRP A 574 5.39 -18.51 37.36
N GLU A 575 4.49 -18.91 36.46
CA GLU A 575 4.38 -20.24 35.90
C GLU A 575 4.99 -20.25 34.49
N ILE A 576 5.85 -21.23 34.20
CA ILE A 576 6.39 -21.43 32.85
C ILE A 576 5.38 -22.22 32.03
N LEU A 577 4.68 -21.55 31.10
CA LEU A 577 3.69 -22.19 30.22
C LEU A 577 4.36 -22.99 29.10
N ALA A 578 5.47 -22.48 28.59
CA ALA A 578 6.28 -23.16 27.59
C ALA A 578 7.72 -22.70 27.66
N GLU A 579 8.62 -23.63 27.46
CA GLU A 579 10.05 -23.37 27.40
C GLU A 579 10.70 -24.35 26.43
N VAL A 580 11.54 -23.82 25.55
CA VAL A 580 12.30 -24.60 24.58
C VAL A 580 13.76 -24.29 24.76
N HIS A 581 14.54 -25.32 25.09
CA HIS A 581 15.99 -25.30 25.19
C HIS A 581 16.60 -26.09 24.04
N GLY A 582 17.16 -25.41 23.05
CA GLY A 582 17.87 -26.07 21.95
C GLY A 582 18.89 -25.17 21.26
N ASP A 583 19.87 -25.79 20.60
CA ASP A 583 20.95 -25.10 19.90
C ASP A 583 20.45 -24.11 18.82
N ALA A 584 19.25 -24.37 18.27
CA ALA A 584 18.64 -23.56 17.22
C ALA A 584 17.51 -22.63 17.70
N ALA A 585 16.99 -22.82 18.92
CA ALA A 585 15.89 -22.04 19.47
C ALA A 585 15.92 -22.07 20.99
N HIS A 586 15.89 -20.89 21.61
CA HIS A 586 15.86 -20.72 23.05
C HIS A 586 14.85 -19.63 23.42
N TRP A 587 13.67 -20.03 23.86
CA TRP A 587 12.58 -19.10 24.19
C TRP A 587 11.70 -19.66 25.31
N ALA A 588 11.02 -18.76 26.01
CA ALA A 588 10.06 -19.09 27.05
C ALA A 588 8.81 -18.22 26.97
N LEU A 589 7.70 -18.75 27.46
CA LEU A 589 6.46 -18.02 27.73
C LEU A 589 6.08 -18.28 29.18
N ILE A 590 6.02 -17.21 29.96
CA ILE A 590 5.68 -17.28 31.38
C ILE A 590 4.40 -16.50 31.69
N HIS A 591 3.64 -16.99 32.66
CA HIS A 591 2.36 -16.45 33.09
C HIS A 591 2.39 -16.15 34.60
N TYR A 592 1.95 -14.97 35.01
CA TYR A 592 1.91 -14.60 36.42
C TYR A 592 0.66 -15.18 37.09
N VAL A 593 0.86 -16.05 38.08
CA VAL A 593 -0.22 -16.72 38.83
C VAL A 593 -0.41 -16.15 40.25
N GLY A 594 0.44 -15.20 40.65
CA GLY A 594 0.45 -14.63 41.99
C GLY A 594 1.47 -15.30 42.91
N GLY A 595 2.11 -14.52 43.78
CA GLY A 595 2.96 -15.05 44.86
C GLY A 595 2.12 -15.44 46.07
N ASN A 596 2.44 -16.58 46.69
CA ASN A 596 1.88 -16.97 48.00
C ASN A 596 2.36 -16.07 49.14
#